data_AF-A0A518FIT8-F1
#
_entry.id   AF-A0A518FIT8-F1
#
_cell.length_a   1.000
_cell.length_b   1.000
_cell.length_c   1.000
_cell.angle_alpha   90.00
_cell.angle_beta   90.00
_cell.angle_gamma   90.00
#
_symmetry.space_group_name_H-M   'P 1'
#
loop_
_entity.id
_entity.type
_entity.pdbx_description
1 polymer ?
#
loop_
_entity_poly.entity_id
_entity_poly.type
_entity_poly.pdbx_seq_one_letter_code
_entity_poly.pdbx_strand_id
1 'polypeptide(L)'
;MKIFNTFIFLLLCSGCGNTDESATDSIKALGGIIISDDTGNVIRVNFSGSMIHDLSDRTISDAGLVHLKELNNLTTLELAGTKISDAGLEHLKELNNLTTLNLTSTRISDAGLVHLKELTRLTLLWLFKTKVTEEGVMKLNAAIPDCLIHHRF
;
A
#
# COMPACT_ATOMS: atom_id res chain seq x y z
N MET A 1 -54.77 20.32 -18.23
CA MET A 1 -54.36 18.92 -18.05
C MET A 1 -52.88 18.84 -18.37
N LYS A 2 -52.06 18.57 -17.35
CA LYS A 2 -50.59 18.42 -17.42
C LYS A 2 -50.22 17.39 -18.49
N ILE A 3 -49.14 17.60 -19.25
CA ILE A 3 -47.95 16.71 -19.23
C ILE A 3 -46.71 17.53 -19.65
N PHE A 4 -45.76 17.67 -18.73
CA PHE A 4 -44.37 18.07 -18.94
C PHE A 4 -43.69 16.99 -19.79
N ASN A 5 -43.13 17.35 -20.95
CA ASN A 5 -42.15 16.47 -21.60
C ASN A 5 -40.77 17.04 -21.29
N THR A 6 -40.29 16.66 -20.10
CA THR A 6 -38.97 16.98 -19.59
C THR A 6 -37.92 16.40 -20.54
N PHE A 7 -37.09 17.28 -21.10
CA PHE A 7 -35.81 16.90 -21.69
C PHE A 7 -34.97 16.21 -20.60
N ILE A 8 -35.03 14.89 -20.55
CA ILE A 8 -34.07 14.08 -19.81
C ILE A 8 -32.76 14.16 -20.60
N PHE A 9 -31.89 15.07 -20.17
CA PHE A 9 -30.46 15.01 -20.46
C PHE A 9 -29.92 13.73 -19.80
N LEU A 10 -30.00 12.62 -20.52
CA LEU A 10 -29.24 11.41 -20.19
C LEU A 10 -27.80 11.65 -20.69
N LEU A 11 -27.09 12.57 -20.03
CA LEU A 11 -25.65 12.68 -20.20
C LEU A 11 -25.04 11.52 -19.43
N LEU A 12 -24.40 10.64 -20.20
CA LEU A 12 -23.50 9.59 -19.78
C LEU A 12 -22.52 10.12 -18.70
N CYS A 13 -22.78 9.84 -17.43
CA CYS A 13 -21.69 9.66 -16.47
C CYS A 13 -21.17 8.23 -16.63
N SER A 14 -20.60 7.92 -17.80
CA SER A 14 -19.82 6.71 -18.05
C SER A 14 -18.35 6.92 -17.67
N GLY A 15 -18.09 7.70 -16.63
CA GLY A 15 -16.76 8.24 -16.35
C GLY A 15 -16.45 8.46 -14.87
N CYS A 16 -17.11 7.73 -13.97
CA CYS A 16 -16.71 7.72 -12.55
C CYS A 16 -16.96 6.31 -11.96
N GLY A 17 -16.42 5.29 -12.61
CA GLY A 17 -15.95 4.15 -11.82
C GLY A 17 -14.73 4.68 -11.08
N ASN A 18 -14.91 5.14 -9.85
CA ASN A 18 -13.79 5.60 -9.03
C ASN A 18 -12.73 4.50 -9.05
N THR A 19 -11.51 4.82 -9.48
CA THR A 19 -10.38 3.88 -9.57
C THR A 19 -10.13 3.14 -8.25
N ASP A 20 -10.53 3.78 -7.15
CA ASP A 20 -10.51 3.24 -5.79
C ASP A 20 -11.49 2.07 -5.60
N GLU A 21 -12.66 2.05 -6.23
CA GLU A 21 -13.66 0.99 -6.01
C GLU A 21 -13.13 -0.37 -6.50
N SER A 22 -12.58 -0.42 -7.72
CA SER A 22 -11.96 -1.63 -8.27
C SER A 22 -10.68 -2.05 -7.53
N ALA A 23 -9.85 -1.09 -7.12
CA ALA A 23 -8.66 -1.36 -6.31
C ALA A 23 -9.03 -1.90 -4.93
N THR A 24 -10.03 -1.32 -4.27
CA THR A 24 -10.46 -1.73 -2.93
C THR A 24 -11.03 -3.15 -2.91
N ASP A 25 -11.79 -3.55 -3.93
CA ASP A 25 -12.30 -4.92 -4.05
C ASP A 25 -11.17 -5.93 -4.23
N SER A 26 -10.18 -5.61 -5.07
CA SER A 26 -8.99 -6.44 -5.25
C SER A 26 -8.20 -6.59 -3.95
N ILE A 27 -8.00 -5.49 -3.21
CA ILE A 27 -7.31 -5.48 -1.91
C ILE A 27 -8.07 -6.33 -0.88
N LYS A 28 -9.39 -6.19 -0.78
CA LYS A 28 -10.23 -7.00 0.13
C LYS A 28 -10.19 -8.47 -0.24
N ALA A 29 -10.22 -8.81 -1.53
CA ALA A 29 -10.11 -10.19 -2.01
C ALA A 29 -8.78 -10.84 -1.61
N LEU A 30 -7.69 -10.05 -1.58
CA LEU A 30 -6.36 -10.43 -1.10
C LEU A 30 -6.23 -10.41 0.44
N GLY A 31 -7.34 -10.24 1.17
CA GLY A 31 -7.37 -10.22 2.64
C GLY A 31 -6.93 -8.89 3.26
N GLY A 32 -6.79 -7.84 2.46
CA GLY A 32 -6.43 -6.50 2.94
C GLY A 32 -7.61 -5.81 3.63
N ILE A 33 -7.32 -5.18 4.76
CA ILE A 33 -8.24 -4.31 5.47
C ILE A 33 -7.97 -2.87 5.04
N ILE A 34 -9.03 -2.11 4.75
CA ILE A 34 -8.96 -0.75 4.24
C ILE A 34 -9.59 0.20 5.25
N ILE A 35 -8.96 1.36 5.46
CA ILE A 35 -9.53 2.50 6.18
C ILE A 35 -9.52 3.69 5.23
N SER A 36 -10.69 4.32 5.07
CA SER A 36 -10.86 5.54 4.29
C SER A 36 -11.09 6.76 5.19
N ASP A 37 -10.82 7.94 4.66
CA ASP A 37 -11.22 9.21 5.29
C ASP A 37 -12.72 9.50 5.10
N ASP A 38 -13.18 10.66 5.57
CA ASP A 38 -14.58 11.10 5.48
C ASP A 38 -15.02 11.47 4.05
N THR A 39 -14.06 11.69 3.15
CA THR A 39 -14.30 11.93 1.71
C THR A 39 -14.30 10.64 0.89
N GLY A 40 -13.97 9.50 1.51
CA GLY A 40 -13.95 8.19 0.90
C GLY A 40 -12.60 7.75 0.34
N ASN A 41 -11.55 8.58 0.41
CA ASN A 41 -10.22 8.19 -0.09
C ASN A 41 -9.62 7.12 0.82
N VAL A 42 -8.99 6.11 0.22
CA VAL A 42 -8.23 5.11 0.98
C VAL A 42 -6.96 5.74 1.55
N ILE A 43 -6.86 5.78 2.88
CA ILE A 43 -5.71 6.35 3.59
C ILE A 43 -4.84 5.31 4.30
N ARG A 44 -5.39 4.13 4.61
CA ARG A 44 -4.62 3.03 5.22
C ARG A 44 -5.02 1.68 4.63
N VAL A 45 -4.02 0.84 4.38
CA VAL A 45 -4.19 -0.56 3.96
C VAL A 45 -3.38 -1.46 4.89
N ASN A 46 -4.01 -2.54 5.35
CA ASN A 46 -3.38 -3.48 6.26
C ASN A 46 -3.53 -4.93 5.77
N PHE A 47 -2.40 -5.58 5.51
CA PHE A 47 -2.27 -7.01 5.24
C PHE A 47 -1.59 -7.78 6.39
N SER A 48 -1.14 -7.08 7.43
CA SER A 48 -0.60 -7.61 8.69
C SER A 48 -1.72 -8.28 9.51
N GLY A 49 -1.94 -9.57 9.26
CA GLY A 49 -3.06 -10.30 9.87
C GLY A 49 -3.38 -11.62 9.17
N SER A 50 -2.77 -11.88 8.02
CA SER A 50 -2.92 -13.13 7.26
C SER A 50 -2.24 -14.36 7.93
N MET A 51 -1.79 -14.26 9.19
CA MET A 51 -1.31 -15.41 9.98
C MET A 51 -2.46 -16.28 10.56
N ILE A 52 -3.71 -16.05 10.16
CA ILE A 52 -4.80 -16.97 10.48
C ILE A 52 -4.63 -18.20 9.57
N HIS A 53 -4.17 -19.29 10.17
CA HIS A 53 -3.80 -20.58 9.58
C HIS A 53 -4.94 -21.35 8.89
N ASP A 54 -6.06 -20.71 8.51
CA ASP A 54 -7.27 -21.40 8.02
C ASP A 54 -7.94 -20.76 6.77
N LEU A 55 -7.23 -19.93 6.01
CA LEU A 55 -7.71 -19.49 4.68
C LEU A 55 -6.56 -19.58 3.69
N SER A 56 -6.34 -20.77 3.15
CA SER A 56 -5.18 -21.16 2.33
C SER A 56 -4.97 -20.37 1.02
N ASP A 57 -5.84 -19.42 0.65
CA ASP A 57 -5.78 -18.74 -0.64
C ASP A 57 -5.82 -17.19 -0.59
N ARG A 58 -5.74 -16.56 0.59
CA ARG A 58 -5.82 -15.08 0.72
C ARG A 58 -4.55 -14.41 1.24
N THR A 59 -3.39 -14.95 0.90
CA THR A 59 -2.12 -14.33 1.27
C THR A 59 -1.67 -13.38 0.18
N ILE A 60 -1.47 -12.10 0.53
CA ILE A 60 -0.86 -11.11 -0.36
C ILE A 60 0.51 -11.60 -0.87
N SER A 61 0.75 -11.44 -2.17
CA SER A 61 2.01 -11.71 -2.86
C SER A 61 2.58 -10.43 -3.46
N ASP A 62 3.83 -10.48 -3.94
CA ASP A 62 4.47 -9.33 -4.61
C ASP A 62 3.59 -8.79 -5.75
N ALA A 63 3.09 -9.68 -6.61
CA ALA A 63 2.20 -9.30 -7.72
C ALA A 63 0.89 -8.64 -7.24
N GLY A 64 0.37 -9.05 -6.08
CA GLY A 64 -0.85 -8.47 -5.52
C GLY A 64 -0.70 -7.00 -5.09
N LEU A 65 0.52 -6.53 -4.81
CA LEU A 65 0.77 -5.12 -4.47
C LEU A 65 0.52 -4.17 -5.64
N VAL A 66 0.37 -4.68 -6.88
CA VAL A 66 0.04 -3.87 -8.06
C VAL A 66 -1.24 -3.05 -7.88
N HIS A 67 -2.20 -3.55 -7.09
CA HIS A 67 -3.48 -2.88 -6.85
C HIS A 67 -3.37 -1.65 -5.94
N LEU A 68 -2.22 -1.44 -5.28
CA LEU A 68 -2.01 -0.27 -4.42
C LEU A 68 -1.67 0.99 -5.21
N LYS A 69 -1.18 0.86 -6.45
CA LYS A 69 -0.65 1.97 -7.26
C LYS A 69 -1.64 3.11 -7.48
N GLU A 70 -2.93 2.78 -7.57
CA GLU A 70 -4.00 3.75 -7.78
C GLU A 70 -4.39 4.51 -6.49
N LEU A 71 -3.93 4.05 -5.32
CA LEU A 71 -4.27 4.63 -4.02
C LEU A 71 -3.39 5.84 -3.71
N ASN A 72 -3.56 6.90 -4.48
CA ASN A 72 -2.73 8.10 -4.41
C ASN A 72 -2.77 8.78 -3.03
N ASN A 73 -3.82 8.59 -2.24
CA ASN A 73 -3.97 9.16 -0.89
C ASN A 73 -3.47 8.23 0.24
N LEU A 74 -2.88 7.07 -0.10
CA LEU A 74 -2.43 6.12 0.90
C LEU A 74 -1.29 6.70 1.75
N THR A 75 -1.51 6.76 3.07
CA THR A 75 -0.52 7.27 4.03
C THR A 75 0.10 6.17 4.88
N THR A 76 -0.62 5.08 5.11
CA THR A 76 -0.14 3.96 5.93
C THR A 76 -0.32 2.61 5.22
N LEU A 77 0.76 1.84 5.17
CA LEU A 77 0.77 0.48 4.62
C LEU A 77 1.40 -0.50 5.62
N GLU A 78 0.63 -1.49 6.03
CA GLU A 78 1.03 -2.52 6.98
C GLU A 78 1.18 -3.86 6.25
N LEU A 79 2.43 -4.35 6.12
CA LEU A 79 2.80 -5.61 5.45
C LEU A 79 3.49 -6.61 6.39
N ALA A 80 3.41 -6.40 7.71
CA ALA A 80 4.09 -7.21 8.68
C ALA A 80 3.64 -8.68 8.64
N GLY A 81 4.60 -9.60 8.68
CA GLY A 81 4.36 -11.04 8.64
C GLY A 81 3.88 -11.58 7.29
N THR A 82 3.90 -10.77 6.24
CA THR A 82 3.58 -11.21 4.87
C THR A 82 4.80 -11.86 4.20
N LYS A 83 4.59 -12.54 3.06
CA LYS A 83 5.67 -13.17 2.28
C LYS A 83 6.31 -12.22 1.26
N ILE A 84 6.04 -10.92 1.34
CA ILE A 84 6.54 -9.91 0.41
C ILE A 84 8.07 -9.93 0.37
N SER A 85 8.61 -9.84 -0.85
CA SER A 85 10.03 -9.82 -1.17
C SER A 85 10.46 -8.49 -1.81
N ASP A 86 11.75 -8.36 -2.11
CA ASP A 86 12.32 -7.15 -2.71
C ASP A 86 11.57 -6.74 -3.99
N ALA A 87 11.12 -7.71 -4.79
CA ALA A 87 10.35 -7.47 -6.02
C ALA A 87 9.00 -6.77 -5.75
N GLY A 88 8.36 -7.05 -4.61
CA GLY A 88 7.09 -6.42 -4.25
C GLY A 88 7.22 -4.92 -3.97
N LEU A 89 8.38 -4.47 -3.47
CA LEU A 89 8.59 -3.05 -3.16
C LEU A 89 8.63 -2.16 -4.40
N GLU A 90 8.90 -2.70 -5.59
CA GLU A 90 8.84 -1.93 -6.84
C GLU A 90 7.46 -1.29 -7.06
N HIS A 91 6.38 -1.96 -6.61
CA HIS A 91 5.02 -1.46 -6.76
C HIS A 91 4.66 -0.31 -5.81
N LEU A 92 5.50 -0.01 -4.82
CA LEU A 92 5.23 1.04 -3.84
C LEU A 92 5.80 2.40 -4.26
N LYS A 93 6.72 2.45 -5.24
CA LYS A 93 7.53 3.64 -5.57
C LYS A 93 6.72 4.90 -5.95
N GLU A 94 5.47 4.74 -6.39
CA GLU A 94 4.59 5.84 -6.81
C GLU A 94 3.64 6.31 -5.70
N LEU A 95 3.68 5.66 -4.53
CA LEU A 95 2.87 6.02 -3.36
C LEU A 95 3.47 7.22 -2.62
N ASN A 96 3.55 8.35 -3.31
CA ASN A 96 4.26 9.54 -2.86
C ASN A 96 3.70 10.16 -1.57
N ASN A 97 2.47 9.81 -1.17
CA ASN A 97 1.85 10.25 0.08
C ASN A 97 2.10 9.29 1.27
N LEU A 98 2.80 8.16 1.06
CA LEU A 98 3.05 7.17 2.09
C LEU A 98 3.99 7.74 3.15
N THR A 99 3.53 7.79 4.41
CA THR A 99 4.32 8.26 5.56
C THR A 99 4.74 7.12 6.47
N THR A 100 3.98 6.03 6.48
CA THR A 100 4.13 4.94 7.44
C THR A 100 4.15 3.60 6.71
N LEU A 101 5.25 2.85 6.84
CA LEU A 101 5.41 1.53 6.22
C LEU A 101 5.96 0.51 7.22
N ASN A 102 5.27 -0.61 7.39
CA ASN A 102 5.70 -1.69 8.25
C ASN A 102 6.04 -2.94 7.44
N LEU A 103 7.33 -3.30 7.40
CA LEU A 103 7.87 -4.48 6.72
C LEU A 103 8.37 -5.54 7.70
N THR A 104 7.94 -5.48 8.97
CA THR A 104 8.39 -6.42 10.01
C THR A 104 8.12 -7.88 9.60
N SER A 105 9.10 -8.77 9.78
CA SER A 105 8.98 -10.21 9.45
C SER A 105 8.60 -10.51 7.99
N THR A 106 9.04 -9.65 7.06
CA THR A 106 8.96 -9.91 5.60
C THR A 106 10.28 -10.49 5.07
N ARG A 107 10.36 -10.76 3.76
CA ARG A 107 11.56 -11.32 3.12
C ARG A 107 12.48 -10.25 2.52
N ILE A 108 12.27 -8.99 2.86
CA ILE A 108 13.02 -7.84 2.35
C ILE A 108 14.50 -7.92 2.76
N SER A 109 15.37 -7.55 1.83
CA SER A 109 16.81 -7.39 1.99
C SER A 109 17.25 -5.97 1.59
N ASP A 110 18.55 -5.69 1.72
CA ASP A 110 19.14 -4.42 1.28
C ASP A 110 18.84 -4.10 -0.19
N ALA A 111 18.69 -5.13 -1.04
CA ALA A 111 18.37 -4.96 -2.45
C ALA A 111 17.00 -4.33 -2.66
N GLY A 112 16.00 -4.66 -1.84
CA GLY A 112 14.65 -4.10 -1.96
C GLY A 112 14.55 -2.63 -1.52
N LEU A 113 15.42 -2.19 -0.61
CA LEU A 113 15.38 -0.82 -0.08
C LEU A 113 15.63 0.26 -1.14
N VAL A 114 16.21 -0.10 -2.30
CA VAL A 114 16.40 0.86 -3.41
C VAL A 114 15.09 1.45 -3.90
N HIS A 115 13.98 0.71 -3.80
CA HIS A 115 12.65 1.16 -4.24
C HIS A 115 12.00 2.13 -3.25
N LEU A 116 12.48 2.21 -2.01
CA LEU A 116 11.91 3.09 -0.98
C LEU A 116 12.50 4.51 -1.01
N LYS A 117 13.58 4.73 -1.77
CA LYS A 117 14.27 6.04 -1.82
C LYS A 117 13.42 7.15 -2.44
N GLU A 118 12.49 6.80 -3.33
CA GLU A 118 11.57 7.75 -3.96
C GLU A 118 10.44 8.18 -3.01
N LEU A 119 10.22 7.45 -1.91
CA LEU A 119 9.19 7.75 -0.91
C LEU A 119 9.67 8.85 0.05
N THR A 120 9.92 10.04 -0.49
CA THR A 120 10.48 11.19 0.23
C THR A 120 9.62 11.69 1.38
N ARG A 121 8.34 11.27 1.47
CA ARG A 121 7.42 11.58 2.57
C ARG A 121 7.33 10.48 3.63
N LEU A 122 8.08 9.38 3.47
CA LEU A 122 8.12 8.29 4.43
C LEU A 122 8.84 8.75 5.70
N THR A 123 8.13 8.79 6.83
CA THR A 123 8.65 9.25 8.12
C THR A 123 8.83 8.11 9.12
N LEU A 124 8.12 6.99 8.94
CA LEU A 124 8.18 5.83 9.83
C LEU A 124 8.33 4.54 9.02
N LEU A 125 9.41 3.80 9.29
CA LEU A 125 9.70 2.52 8.65
C LEU A 125 10.09 1.46 9.69
N TRP A 126 9.41 0.31 9.70
CA TRP A 126 9.79 -0.85 10.55
C TRP A 126 10.38 -1.98 9.72
N LEU A 127 11.58 -2.42 10.09
CA LEU A 127 12.37 -3.47 9.40
C LEU A 127 12.74 -4.65 10.32
N PHE A 128 12.09 -4.80 11.47
CA PHE A 128 12.40 -5.89 12.41
C PHE A 128 12.24 -7.27 11.75
N LYS A 129 13.15 -8.20 12.03
CA LYS A 129 13.12 -9.58 11.49
C LYS A 129 13.07 -9.65 9.96
N THR A 130 13.72 -8.70 9.28
CA THR A 130 13.99 -8.76 7.84
C THR A 130 15.42 -9.26 7.58
N LYS A 131 15.84 -9.33 6.32
CA LYS A 131 17.23 -9.60 5.92
C LYS A 131 18.03 -8.32 5.69
N VAL A 132 17.48 -7.16 6.05
CA VAL A 132 18.17 -5.88 5.93
C VAL A 132 19.33 -5.81 6.92
N THR A 133 20.48 -5.34 6.46
CA THR A 133 21.69 -5.15 7.26
C THR A 133 21.81 -3.71 7.75
N GLU A 134 22.76 -3.48 8.66
CA GLU A 134 23.11 -2.12 9.10
C GLU A 134 23.58 -1.24 7.95
N GLU A 135 24.34 -1.79 7.00
CA GLU A 135 24.78 -1.06 5.81
C GLU A 135 23.59 -0.64 4.93
N GLY A 136 22.60 -1.53 4.76
CA GLY A 136 21.36 -1.22 4.03
C GLY A 136 20.58 -0.08 4.67
N VAL A 137 20.43 -0.11 6.00
CA VAL A 137 19.78 0.98 6.75
C VAL A 137 20.55 2.29 6.60
N MET A 138 21.87 2.28 6.74
CA MET A 138 22.69 3.50 6.58
C MET A 138 22.53 4.12 5.20
N LYS A 139 22.55 3.30 4.14
CA LYS A 139 22.34 3.76 2.75
C LYS A 139 20.94 4.34 2.53
N LEU A 140 19.92 3.74 3.12
CA LEU A 140 18.55 4.25 3.01
C LEU A 140 18.38 5.54 3.81
N ASN A 141 18.89 5.59 5.04
CA ASN A 141 18.87 6.80 5.88
C ASN A 141 19.58 7.98 5.22
N ALA A 142 20.67 7.74 4.46
CA ALA A 142 21.32 8.79 3.69
C ALA A 142 20.43 9.36 2.55
N ALA A 143 19.52 8.55 2.01
CA ALA A 143 18.60 8.96 0.93
C ALA A 143 17.31 9.62 1.46
N ILE A 144 16.81 9.17 2.61
CA ILE A 144 15.60 9.68 3.28
C ILE A 144 15.90 10.01 4.76
N PRO A 145 16.68 11.06 5.05
CA PRO A 145 17.24 11.32 6.39
C PRO A 145 16.21 11.66 7.47
N ASP A 146 15.02 12.10 7.07
CA ASP A 146 13.93 12.42 8.00
C ASP A 146 13.07 11.18 8.34
N CYS A 147 13.35 10.03 7.74
CA CYS A 147 12.66 8.78 8.02
C CYS A 147 13.23 8.12 9.27
N LEU A 148 12.40 7.94 10.30
CA LEU A 148 12.76 7.15 11.47
C LEU A 148 12.66 5.66 11.12
N ILE A 149 13.82 5.02 10.94
CA ILE A 149 13.93 3.61 10.62
C ILE A 149 14.09 2.80 11.91
N HIS A 150 13.08 2.01 12.26
CA HIS A 150 13.11 1.06 13.36
C HIS A 150 13.62 -0.30 12.90
N HIS A 151 14.77 -0.71 13.42
CA HIS A 151 15.39 -2.00 13.15
C HIS A 151 16.04 -2.59 14.41
N ARG A 152 16.26 -3.90 14.44
CA ARG A 152 17.08 -4.59 15.45
C ARG A 152 17.87 -5.67 14.70
N PHE A 153 19.18 -5.61 14.80
CA PHE A 153 20.10 -6.63 14.28
C PHE A 153 20.30 -7.73 15.32
#